data_AF-Q8S437-F1
#
_entry.id   AF-Q8S437-F1
#
_cell.length_a   1.000
_cell.length_b   1.000
_cell.length_c   1.000
_cell.angle_alpha   90.00
_cell.angle_beta   90.00
_cell.angle_gamma   90.00
#
_symmetry.space_group_name_H-M   'P 1'
#
loop_
_entity.id
_entity.type
_entity.pdbx_description
1 polymer ?
#
loop_
_entity_poly.entity_id
_entity_poly.type
_entity_poly.pdbx_seq_one_letter_code
_entity_poly.pdbx_strand_id
1 'polypeptide(L)' 'MGRAPCCDSTKGLKKGPWTPEEDKLLVDYIQTNGHGSWRLLPKLAGLNRCGKSCRLRWINYLRP' A
#
# COMPACT_ATOMS: atom_id res chain seq x y z
N MET A 1 -16.96 -14.29 16.22
CA MET A 1 -16.38 -14.34 14.86
C MET A 1 -15.40 -13.18 14.67
N GLY A 2 -14.20 -13.29 15.23
CA GLY A 2 -13.17 -12.25 15.11
C GLY A 2 -12.45 -12.40 13.78
N ARG A 3 -12.65 -11.46 12.84
CA ARG A 3 -11.87 -11.42 11.60
C ARG A 3 -10.40 -11.24 11.98
N ALA A 4 -9.54 -12.18 11.56
CA ALA A 4 -8.09 -12.06 11.74
C ALA A 4 -7.63 -10.66 11.27
N PRO A 5 -6.78 -9.96 12.04
CA PRO A 5 -6.31 -8.64 11.64
C PRO A 5 -5.62 -8.77 10.28
N CYS A 6 -6.25 -8.23 9.24
CA CYS A 6 -5.74 -8.25 7.87
C CYS A 6 -4.46 -7.41 7.68
N CYS A 7 -3.99 -6.77 8.74
CA CYS A 7 -2.64 -6.28 8.85
C CYS A 7 -1.89 -7.27 9.74
N ASP A 8 -1.02 -8.07 9.14
CA ASP A 8 0.08 -8.65 9.89
C ASP A 8 0.71 -7.49 10.66
N SER A 9 0.78 -7.63 11.98
CA SER A 9 1.39 -6.69 12.90
C SER A 9 2.91 -6.70 12.71
N THR A 10 3.40 -6.66 11.46
CA THR A 10 4.81 -6.62 11.12
C THR A 10 5.39 -5.38 11.79
N LYS A 11 6.09 -5.65 12.90
CA LYS A 11 6.85 -4.69 13.68
C LYS A 11 7.79 -3.94 12.71
N GLY A 12 7.44 -2.71 12.30
CA GLY A 12 8.29 -1.90 11.42
C GLY A 12 7.62 -1.17 10.24
N LEU A 13 6.32 -1.39 9.99
CA LEU A 13 5.61 -0.60 8.96
C LEU A 13 5.49 0.87 9.37
N LYS A 14 5.74 1.79 8.43
CA LYS A 14 5.60 3.24 8.68
C LYS A 14 4.13 3.54 9.00
N LYS A 15 3.87 3.91 10.25
CA LYS A 15 2.58 4.45 10.71
C LYS A 15 2.70 5.98 10.67
N GLY A 16 1.95 6.61 9.77
CA GLY A 16 2.02 8.04 9.56
C GLY A 16 1.38 8.48 8.25
N PRO A 17 1.35 9.81 7.98
CA PRO A 17 0.88 10.35 6.72
C PRO A 17 1.67 9.76 5.54
N TRP A 18 1.02 9.64 4.39
CA TRP A 18 1.71 9.27 3.15
C TRP A 18 2.56 10.43 2.68
N THR A 19 3.81 10.14 2.33
CA THR A 19 4.69 11.15 1.73
C THR A 19 4.54 11.13 0.21
N PRO A 20 4.80 12.25 -0.49
CA PRO A 20 4.68 12.31 -1.95
C PRO A 20 5.61 11.31 -2.65
N GLU A 21 6.73 10.92 -2.04
CA GLU A 21 7.63 9.88 -2.56
C GLU A 21 6.98 8.50 -2.51
N GLU A 22 6.30 8.15 -1.41
CA GLU A 22 5.54 6.90 -1.30
C GLU A 22 4.37 6.87 -2.28
N ASP A 23 3.67 7.99 -2.46
CA ASP A 23 2.59 8.11 -3.43
C ASP A 23 3.10 7.92 -4.86
N LYS A 24 4.25 8.52 -5.20
CA LYS A 24 4.88 8.36 -6.51
C LYS A 24 5.24 6.90 -6.78
N LEU A 25 5.87 6.21 -5.82
CA LEU A 25 6.19 4.78 -5.94
C LEU A 25 4.94 3.92 -6.13
N LEU A 26 3.88 4.22 -5.37
CA LEU A 26 2.60 3.52 -5.49
C LEU A 26 1.96 3.72 -6.87
N VAL A 27 1.93 4.96 -7.35
CA VAL A 27 1.35 5.33 -8.66
C VAL A 27 2.16 4.71 -9.79
N ASP A 28 3.48 4.88 -9.77
CA ASP A 28 4.39 4.38 -10.81
C ASP A 28 4.30 2.86 -10.95
N TYR A 29 4.29 2.15 -9.81
CA TYR A 29 4.13 0.71 -9.79
C TYR A 29 2.78 0.28 -10.39
N ILE A 30 1.69 0.95 -10.02
CA ILE A 30 0.33 0.63 -10.50
C ILE A 30 0.17 0.99 -11.98
N GLN A 31 0.75 2.09 -12.45
CA GLN A 31 0.71 2.46 -13.87
C GLN A 31 1.50 1.46 -14.73
N THR A 32 2.63 0.97 -14.21
CA THR A 32 3.51 0.05 -14.95
C THR A 32 3.00 -1.40 -14.93
N ASN A 33 2.54 -1.89 -13.77
CA ASN A 33 2.21 -3.31 -13.56
C ASN A 33 0.72 -3.57 -13.30
N GLY A 34 -0.07 -2.53 -13.04
CA GLY A 34 -1.40 -2.65 -12.45
C GLY A 34 -1.36 -2.89 -10.94
N HIS A 35 -2.52 -2.74 -10.28
CA HIS A 35 -2.60 -2.93 -8.83
C HIS A 35 -2.51 -4.39 -8.38
N GLY A 36 -2.83 -5.36 -9.26
CA GLY A 36 -2.76 -6.80 -9.01
C GLY A 36 -3.25 -7.18 -7.59
N SER A 37 -2.36 -7.81 -6.82
CA SER A 37 -2.57 -8.15 -5.42
C SER A 37 -2.01 -7.08 -4.48
N TRP A 38 -2.91 -6.36 -3.80
CA TRP A 38 -2.54 -5.36 -2.79
C TRP A 38 -1.65 -5.91 -1.67
N ARG A 39 -1.73 -7.20 -1.34
CA ARG A 39 -0.90 -7.80 -0.27
C ARG A 39 0.59 -7.83 -0.66
N LEU A 40 0.90 -8.09 -1.93
CA LEU A 40 2.27 -8.18 -2.43
C LEU A 40 2.77 -6.85 -2.99
N LEU A 41 1.85 -5.98 -3.42
CA LEU A 41 2.16 -4.69 -4.01
C LEU A 41 3.18 -3.87 -3.21
N PRO A 42 3.04 -3.65 -1.89
CA PRO A 42 4.01 -2.82 -1.18
C PRO A 42 5.43 -3.39 -1.25
N LYS A 43 5.58 -4.71 -1.15
CA LYS A 43 6.89 -5.37 -1.25
C LYS A 43 7.49 -5.21 -2.65
N LEU A 44 6.66 -5.27 -3.70
CA LEU A 44 7.08 -5.13 -5.08
C LEU A 44 7.36 -3.67 -5.47
N ALA A 45 6.59 -2.73 -4.93
CA ALA A 45 6.75 -1.29 -5.14
C ALA A 45 7.85 -0.66 -4.24
N GLY A 46 8.51 -1.44 -3.38
CA GLY A 46 9.51 -0.93 -2.43
C GLY A 46 8.92 -0.07 -1.29
N LEU A 47 7.63 -0.20 -1.02
CA LEU A 47 6.92 0.54 0.03
C LEU A 47 6.96 -0.21 1.36
N ASN A 48 7.35 0.49 2.42
CA ASN A 48 7.28 -0.03 3.79
C ASN A 48 5.89 0.19 4.42
N ARG A 49 4.84 -0.17 3.67
CA ARG A 49 3.42 -0.04 4.03
C ARG A 49 2.71 -1.39 3.89
N CYS A 50 1.58 -1.57 4.58
CA CYS A 50 0.76 -2.76 4.37
C CYS A 50 -0.13 -2.61 3.12
N GLY A 51 -0.47 -3.74 2.52
CA GLY A 51 -1.32 -3.77 1.32
C GLY A 51 -2.66 -3.08 1.49
N LYS A 52 -3.28 -3.19 2.67
CA LYS A 52 -4.52 -2.47 2.98
C LYS A 52 -4.33 -0.96 2.91
N SER A 53 -3.20 -0.44 3.41
CA SER A 53 -2.89 0.98 3.37
C SER A 53 -2.67 1.46 1.93
N CYS A 54 -1.89 0.72 1.12
CA CYS A 54 -1.69 1.03 -0.30
C CYS A 54 -3.03 1.05 -1.06
N ARG A 55 -3.90 0.06 -0.84
CA ARG A 55 -5.23 0.02 -1.46
C ARG A 55 -6.05 1.25 -1.09
N LEU A 56 -6.13 1.57 0.20
CA LEU A 56 -6.89 2.72 0.68
C LEU A 56 -6.31 4.03 0.13
N ARG A 57 -4.99 4.19 0.09
CA ARG A 57 -4.36 5.39 -0.45
C ARG A 57 -4.70 5.58 -1.92
N TRP A 58 -4.57 4.51 -2.71
CA TRP A 58 -4.88 4.54 -4.13
C TRP A 58 -6.34 4.94 -4.39
N ILE A 59 -7.30 4.21 -3.81
CA ILE A 59 -8.72 4.43 -4.13
C ILE A 59 -9.28 5.75 -3.60
N ASN A 60 -8.71 6.31 -2.53
CA ASN A 60 -9.23 7.53 -1.91
C ASN A 60 -8.55 8.80 -2.41
N TYR A 61 -7.28 8.73 -2.83
CA TYR A 61 -6.48 9.94 -3.09
C TYR A 61 -5.68 9.95 -4.40
N LEU A 62 -5.33 8.78 -4.96
CA LEU A 62 -4.39 8.72 -6.11
C LEU A 62 -5.01 8.20 -7.40
N ARG A 63 -6.18 7.58 -7.34
CA ARG A 63 -6.94 7.19 -8.53
C ARG A 63 -7.53 8.47 -9.16
N PRO A 64 -7.14 8.84 -10.40
CA PRO A 64 -7.77 9.93 -11.10
C PRO A 64 -9.24 9.62 -11.44
#